data_AF-A0AAW5MSL1-F1
#
_entry.id   AF-A0AAW5MSL1-F1
#
_cell.length_a   1.000
_cell.length_b   1.000
_cell.length_c   1.000
_cell.angle_alpha   90.00
_cell.angle_beta   90.00
_cell.angle_gamma   90.00
#
_symmetry.space_group_name_H-M   'P 1'
#
loop_
_entity.id
_entity.type
_entity.pdbx_description
1 polymer ?
#
loop_
_entity_poly.entity_id
_entity_poly.type
_entity_poly.pdbx_seq_one_letter_code
_entity_poly.pdbx_strand_id
1 'polypeptide(L)'
;EVLQEDTGVTLPAELAVMLGRLERELRAGAVSAESEAWLAQCGLTVEQLARQVEPEYTPARKAHLYHCDHRGLPLALISEDGNTAWSAEYDEWGNQLNEENPHHVYQPYR
;
A
#
# COMPACT_ATOMS: atom_id res chain seq x y z
N GLU A 1 -5.16 8.68 7.67
CA GLU A 1 -6.16 9.76 7.68
C GLU A 1 -5.95 10.62 6.44
N VAL A 2 -6.40 10.13 5.29
CA VAL A 2 -6.47 10.87 4.03
C VAL A 2 -7.61 10.22 3.28
N LEU A 3 -8.84 10.75 3.40
CA LEU A 3 -9.94 10.51 2.46
C LEU A 3 -11.08 11.50 2.79
N GLN A 4 -10.83 12.80 2.65
CA GLN A 4 -11.89 13.77 2.41
C GLN A 4 -11.26 14.89 1.61
N GLU A 5 -11.30 14.81 0.28
CA GLU A 5 -11.23 15.95 -0.64
C GLU A 5 -11.16 15.41 -2.07
N ASP A 6 -12.28 14.94 -2.63
CA ASP A 6 -12.38 14.90 -4.11
C ASP A 6 -13.79 15.08 -4.69
N THR A 7 -14.81 15.38 -3.87
CA THR A 7 -16.17 15.64 -4.36
C THR A 7 -16.74 17.00 -3.96
N GLY A 8 -16.10 17.72 -3.03
CA GLY A 8 -16.61 19.01 -2.51
C GLY A 8 -17.93 18.90 -1.74
N VAL A 9 -18.40 17.68 -1.45
CA VAL A 9 -19.63 17.40 -0.71
C VAL A 9 -19.29 17.07 0.73
N THR A 10 -19.69 17.93 1.67
CA THR A 10 -19.61 17.64 3.10
C THR A 10 -20.85 16.86 3.53
N LEU A 11 -20.68 15.59 3.88
CA LEU A 11 -21.76 14.77 4.43
C LEU A 11 -22.02 15.15 5.90
N PRO A 12 -23.29 15.15 6.37
CA PRO A 12 -23.59 15.21 7.78
C PRO A 12 -22.89 14.07 8.56
N ALA A 13 -22.44 14.35 9.78
CA ALA A 13 -21.63 13.39 10.56
C ALA A 13 -22.32 12.04 10.77
N GLU A 14 -23.63 12.05 11.03
CA GLU A 14 -24.43 10.84 11.23
C GLU A 14 -24.47 9.97 9.96
N LEU A 15 -24.65 10.60 8.79
CA LEU A 15 -24.65 9.91 7.50
C LEU A 15 -23.27 9.34 7.17
N ALA A 16 -22.20 10.07 7.46
CA ALA A 16 -20.84 9.60 7.26
C ALA A 16 -20.53 8.34 8.12
N VAL A 17 -20.99 8.33 9.37
CA VAL A 17 -20.85 7.17 10.26
C VAL A 17 -21.63 5.97 9.73
N MET A 18 -22.87 6.18 9.28
CA MET A 18 -23.70 5.12 8.70
C MET A 18 -23.08 4.54 7.43
N LEU A 19 -22.62 5.38 6.50
CA LEU A 19 -21.99 4.94 5.27
C LEU A 19 -20.67 4.19 5.55
N GLY A 20 -19.85 4.67 6.48
CA GLY A 20 -18.63 3.97 6.89
C GLY A 20 -18.88 2.63 7.60
N ARG A 21 -20.02 2.47 8.29
CA ARG A 21 -20.46 1.16 8.79
C ARG A 21 -20.88 0.25 7.63
N LEU A 22 -21.74 0.74 6.74
CA LEU A 22 -22.25 -0.03 5.60
C LEU A 22 -21.12 -0.51 4.69
N GLU A 23 -20.13 0.34 4.40
CA GLU A 23 -18.97 -0.03 3.59
C GLU A 23 -18.19 -1.19 4.22
N ARG A 24 -17.95 -1.16 5.55
CA ARG A 24 -17.29 -2.26 6.26
C ARG A 24 -18.10 -3.56 6.21
N GLU A 25 -19.41 -3.46 6.41
CA GLU A 25 -20.32 -4.60 6.32
C GLU A 25 -20.33 -5.23 4.93
N LEU A 26 -20.34 -4.41 3.87
CA LEU A 26 -20.25 -4.86 2.48
C LEU A 26 -18.91 -5.54 2.18
N ARG A 27 -17.79 -4.94 2.59
CA ARG A 27 -16.45 -5.55 2.42
C ARG A 27 -16.32 -6.87 3.17
N ALA A 28 -16.95 -7.00 4.34
CA ALA A 28 -16.96 -8.24 5.11
C ALA A 28 -17.94 -9.30 4.56
N GLY A 29 -18.80 -8.95 3.60
CA GLY A 29 -19.86 -9.82 3.08
C GLY A 29 -20.94 -10.15 4.12
N ALA A 30 -21.08 -9.32 5.16
CA ALA A 30 -21.98 -9.55 6.29
C ALA A 30 -22.76 -8.27 6.60
N VAL A 31 -23.77 -7.98 5.77
CA VAL A 31 -24.64 -6.82 5.95
C VAL A 31 -25.64 -7.05 7.06
N SER A 32 -25.75 -6.08 7.96
CA SER A 32 -26.70 -6.16 9.07
C SER A 32 -28.14 -5.95 8.60
N ALA A 33 -29.11 -6.57 9.27
CA ALA A 33 -30.53 -6.39 8.94
C ALA A 33 -31.00 -4.91 9.02
N GLU A 34 -30.38 -4.12 9.91
CA GLU A 34 -30.61 -2.68 10.01
C GLU A 34 -30.15 -1.94 8.74
N SER A 35 -28.93 -2.23 8.27
CA SER A 35 -28.38 -1.67 7.04
C SER A 35 -29.18 -2.12 5.81
N GLU A 36 -29.61 -3.38 5.74
CA GLU A 36 -30.48 -3.88 4.68
C GLU A 36 -31.83 -3.15 4.65
N ALA A 37 -32.47 -2.97 5.82
CA ALA A 37 -33.74 -2.26 5.92
C ALA A 37 -33.60 -0.78 5.56
N TRP A 38 -32.49 -0.15 5.91
CA TRP A 38 -32.19 1.23 5.51
C TRP A 38 -31.99 1.35 4.00
N LEU A 39 -31.22 0.45 3.39
CA LEU A 39 -31.05 0.38 1.93
C LEU A 39 -32.38 0.18 1.20
N ALA A 40 -33.24 -0.71 1.71
CA ALA A 40 -34.56 -0.95 1.15
C ALA A 40 -35.45 0.30 1.19
N GLN A 41 -35.39 1.10 2.26
CA GLN A 41 -36.09 2.39 2.34
C GLN A 41 -35.59 3.40 1.31
N CYS A 42 -34.30 3.36 0.99
CA CYS A 42 -33.69 4.15 -0.07
C CYS A 42 -33.94 3.59 -1.49
N GLY A 43 -34.57 2.42 -1.62
CA GLY A 43 -34.77 1.74 -2.91
C GLY A 43 -33.51 1.11 -3.50
N LEU A 44 -32.52 0.82 -2.66
CA LEU A 44 -31.23 0.22 -3.03
C LEU A 44 -31.15 -1.23 -2.54
N THR A 45 -30.36 -2.04 -3.24
CA THR A 45 -30.03 -3.42 -2.83
C THR A 45 -28.55 -3.54 -2.46
N VAL A 46 -28.24 -4.49 -1.58
CA VAL A 46 -26.86 -4.84 -1.19
C VAL A 46 -26.03 -5.20 -2.42
N GLU A 47 -26.60 -5.95 -3.37
CA GLU A 47 -25.90 -6.39 -4.58
C GLU A 47 -25.52 -5.21 -5.49
N GLN A 48 -26.41 -4.22 -5.64
CA GLN A 48 -26.11 -3.01 -6.42
C GLN A 48 -24.96 -2.22 -5.80
N LEU A 49 -24.95 -2.07 -4.46
CA LEU A 49 -23.92 -1.31 -3.77
C LEU A 49 -22.59 -2.07 -3.71
N ALA A 50 -22.62 -3.38 -3.52
CA ALA A 50 -21.43 -4.23 -3.50
C ALA A 50 -20.62 -4.13 -4.81
N ARG A 51 -21.30 -3.90 -5.95
CA ARG A 51 -20.64 -3.67 -7.26
C ARG A 51 -19.99 -2.29 -7.39
N GLN A 52 -20.33 -1.33 -6.53
CA GLN A 52 -19.77 0.02 -6.54
C GLN A 52 -18.66 0.22 -5.51
N VAL A 53 -18.48 -0.70 -4.57
CA VAL A 53 -17.37 -0.64 -3.61
C VAL A 53 -16.07 -0.86 -4.36
N GLU A 54 -15.18 0.15 -4.31
CA GLU A 54 -13.85 0.04 -4.88
C GLU A 54 -13.05 -1.07 -4.16
N PRO A 55 -12.22 -1.82 -4.89
CA PRO A 55 -11.35 -2.80 -4.26
C PRO A 55 -10.43 -2.12 -3.24
N GLU A 56 -10.14 -2.82 -2.16
CA GLU A 56 -9.22 -2.30 -1.15
C GLU A 56 -7.85 -2.01 -1.79
N TYR A 57 -7.39 -0.78 -1.66
CA TYR A 57 -6.06 -0.40 -2.12
C TYR A 57 -5.00 -1.10 -1.26
N THR A 58 -4.39 -2.12 -1.85
CA THR A 58 -3.19 -2.74 -1.28
C THR A 58 -1.98 -2.13 -1.98
N PRO A 59 -1.21 -1.23 -1.33
CA PRO A 59 -0.04 -0.64 -1.96
C PRO A 59 0.95 -1.74 -2.31
N ALA A 60 1.41 -1.77 -3.56
CA ALA A 60 2.52 -2.62 -3.95
C ALA A 60 3.76 -2.21 -3.14
N ARG A 61 4.34 -3.16 -2.39
CA ARG A 61 5.58 -2.95 -1.64
C ARG A 61 6.67 -3.80 -2.27
N LYS A 62 7.80 -3.18 -2.59
CA LYS A 62 9.00 -3.89 -3.05
C LYS A 62 9.97 -4.01 -1.89
N ALA A 63 10.36 -5.23 -1.56
CA ALA A 63 11.43 -5.50 -0.60
C ALA A 63 12.76 -5.64 -1.36
N HIS A 64 13.83 -5.09 -0.80
CA HIS A 64 15.18 -5.23 -1.32
C HIS A 64 16.04 -5.86 -0.23
N LEU A 65 16.75 -6.94 -0.55
CA LEU A 65 17.64 -7.62 0.37
C LEU A 65 19.07 -7.13 0.15
N TYR A 66 19.60 -6.39 1.12
CA TYR A 66 21.00 -5.97 1.09
C TYR A 66 21.84 -6.82 2.04
N HIS A 67 23.02 -7.21 1.58
CA HIS A 67 24.11 -7.60 2.46
C HIS A 67 24.85 -6.33 2.88
N CYS A 68 24.88 -6.06 4.19
CA CYS A 68 25.55 -4.89 4.74
C CYS A 68 26.75 -5.29 5.58
N ASP A 69 27.72 -4.38 5.68
CA ASP A 69 28.81 -4.49 6.65
C ASP A 69 28.34 -4.17 8.08
N HIS A 70 29.27 -4.22 9.04
CA HIS A 70 29.00 -3.92 10.44
C HIS A 70 28.64 -2.46 10.74
N ARG A 71 28.88 -1.54 9.79
CA ARG A 71 28.51 -0.12 9.88
C ARG A 71 27.12 0.14 9.29
N GLY A 72 26.54 -0.85 8.61
CA GLY A 72 25.27 -0.74 7.89
C GLY A 72 25.42 -0.25 6.45
N LEU A 73 26.64 -0.18 5.91
CA LEU A 73 26.84 0.15 4.49
C LEU A 73 26.42 -1.02 3.60
N PRO A 74 25.65 -0.77 2.53
CA PRO A 74 25.17 -1.81 1.64
C PRO A 74 26.29 -2.27 0.70
N LEU A 75 26.83 -3.47 0.93
CA LEU A 75 27.89 -4.05 0.11
C LEU A 75 27.36 -4.76 -1.14
N ALA A 76 26.15 -5.34 -1.05
CA ALA A 76 25.53 -6.02 -2.18
C ALA A 76 24.00 -6.00 -2.11
N LEU A 77 23.35 -5.88 -3.27
CA LEU A 77 21.92 -6.14 -3.46
C LEU A 77 21.76 -7.58 -3.97
N ILE A 78 20.97 -8.36 -3.25
CA ILE A 78 20.67 -9.75 -3.61
C ILE A 78 19.34 -9.79 -4.38
N SER A 79 19.37 -10.41 -5.56
CA SER A 79 18.19 -10.68 -6.38
C SER A 79 17.30 -11.77 -5.77
N GLU A 80 16.08 -11.90 -6.28
CA GLU A 80 15.15 -12.95 -5.85
C GLU A 80 15.71 -14.37 -6.09
N ASP A 81 16.56 -14.54 -7.10
CA ASP A 81 17.24 -15.81 -7.41
C ASP A 81 18.47 -16.08 -6.53
N GLY A 82 18.79 -15.18 -5.58
CA GLY A 82 19.95 -15.30 -4.69
C GLY A 82 21.28 -14.84 -5.29
N ASN A 83 21.28 -14.34 -6.54
CA ASN A 83 22.48 -13.78 -7.17
C ASN A 83 22.72 -12.33 -6.75
N THR A 84 23.98 -11.90 -6.75
CA THR A 84 24.35 -10.49 -6.57
C THR A 84 23.91 -9.68 -7.79
N ALA A 85 22.92 -8.80 -7.61
CA ALA A 85 22.44 -7.91 -8.66
C ALA A 85 23.26 -6.62 -8.76
N TRP A 86 23.91 -6.24 -7.66
CA TRP A 86 24.76 -5.06 -7.53
C TRP A 86 25.68 -5.23 -6.32
N SER A 87 26.89 -4.67 -6.38
CA SER A 87 27.79 -4.55 -5.23
C SER A 87 28.60 -3.25 -5.28
N ALA A 88 29.04 -2.81 -4.11
CA ALA A 88 29.94 -1.68 -3.98
C ALA A 88 30.93 -1.88 -2.82
N GLU A 89 32.07 -1.21 -2.97
CA GLU A 89 33.09 -1.12 -1.94
C GLU A 89 33.20 0.32 -1.47
N TYR A 90 33.43 0.50 -0.16
CA TYR A 90 33.48 1.80 0.47
C TYR A 90 34.73 1.93 1.34
N ASP A 91 35.25 3.15 1.47
CA ASP A 91 36.29 3.47 2.45
C ASP A 91 35.73 3.57 3.88
N GLU A 92 36.59 3.85 4.86
CA GLU A 92 36.21 3.98 6.27
C GLU A 92 35.22 5.13 6.53
N TRP A 93 35.14 6.11 5.63
CA TRP A 93 34.21 7.24 5.72
C TRP A 93 32.91 7.01 4.96
N GLY A 94 32.81 5.92 4.21
CA GLY A 94 31.62 5.56 3.43
C GLY A 94 31.61 6.15 2.02
N ASN A 95 32.74 6.66 1.54
CA ASN A 95 32.87 7.07 0.15
C ASN A 95 33.03 5.82 -0.72
N GLN A 96 32.32 5.78 -1.85
CA GLN A 96 32.36 4.65 -2.77
C GLN A 96 33.72 4.59 -3.49
N LEU A 97 34.39 3.45 -3.38
CA LEU A 97 35.66 3.15 -4.05
C LEU A 97 35.45 2.41 -5.36
N ASN A 98 34.49 1.48 -5.39
CA ASN A 98 34.19 0.65 -6.55
C ASN A 98 32.69 0.34 -6.67
N GLU A 99 32.25 -0.02 -7.88
CA GLU A 99 30.89 -0.50 -8.17
C GLU A 99 30.93 -1.65 -9.18
N GLU A 100 30.21 -2.75 -8.89
CA GLU A 100 29.81 -3.71 -9.90
C GLU A 100 28.29 -3.65 -10.08
N ASN A 101 27.86 -3.22 -11.26
CA ASN A 101 26.45 -3.02 -11.58
C ASN A 101 26.11 -3.59 -12.96
N PRO A 102 26.16 -4.93 -13.13
CA PRO A 102 25.95 -5.57 -14.44
C PRO A 102 24.53 -5.38 -14.98
N HIS A 103 23.57 -5.07 -14.09
CA HIS A 103 22.16 -4.89 -14.44
C HIS A 103 21.71 -3.44 -14.47
N HIS A 104 22.64 -2.48 -14.32
CA HIS A 104 22.37 -1.03 -14.29
C HIS A 104 21.24 -0.65 -13.32
N VAL A 105 21.17 -1.32 -12.17
CA VAL A 105 20.16 -1.05 -11.15
C VAL A 105 20.49 0.24 -10.41
N TYR A 106 19.48 1.10 -10.23
CA TYR A 106 19.65 2.35 -9.50
C TYR A 106 19.80 2.09 -8.00
N GLN A 107 20.78 2.76 -7.38
CA GLN A 107 21.01 2.72 -5.94
C GLN A 107 20.90 4.13 -5.34
N PRO A 108 20.19 4.30 -4.21
CA PRO A 108 19.98 5.61 -3.59
C PRO A 108 21.15 6.09 -2.72
N TYR A 109 22.30 5.41 -2.76
CA TYR A 109 23.47 5.70 -1.94
C TYR A 109 24.48 6.50 -2.77
N ARG A 110 24.53 7.82 -2.56
CA ARG A 110 25.56 8.74 -3.08
C ARG A 110 25.93 9.73 -1.99
#